data_AF-A0A2S8P2P4-F1
#
_entry.id   AF-A0A2S8P2P4-F1
#
_cell.length_a   1.000
_cell.length_b   1.000
_cell.length_c   1.000
_cell.angle_alpha   90.00
_cell.angle_beta   90.00
_cell.angle_gamma   90.00
#
_symmetry.space_group_name_H-M   'P 1'
#
loop_
_entity.id
_entity.type
_entity.pdbx_description
1 polymer ?
#
loop_
_entity_poly.entity_id
_entity_poly.type
_entity_poly.pdbx_seq_one_letter_code
_entity_poly.pdbx_strand_id
1 'polypeptide(L)'
;MAVPATTGRLREKLFDMEIGDYIVWKYDNTITGYIFGGSTTGYTEISLTGNPLASMPLKYYWYAVKVNKGLLIADRVVSNTTTWDWLNSNKFVEGSPHIISGTSGVVRCPSGGVAYADASGNKTFENKNKGCFPSNNEWDKYINNFPVGLIKKEKTINDVWNYDRGVQSWTKDTSINGIYTSSTGTKSAQVNSTYRTIRGGDSLFSGVWGGFGIYPSNTSSVDCGYRPIFEYREV
;
A
#
# COMPACT_ATOMS: atom_id res chain seq x y z
N MET A 1 9.88 -9.69 -12.84
CA MET A 1 9.09 -8.47 -13.19
C MET A 1 9.99 -7.25 -13.02
N ALA A 2 9.51 -6.04 -13.34
CA ALA A 2 10.32 -4.83 -13.22
C ALA A 2 10.51 -4.42 -11.74
N VAL A 3 11.72 -3.97 -11.40
CA VAL A 3 12.02 -3.32 -10.11
C VAL A 3 11.42 -1.92 -10.03
N PRO A 4 11.21 -1.34 -8.83
CA PRO A 4 10.70 0.02 -8.69
C PRO A 4 11.53 1.03 -9.48
N ALA A 5 10.86 1.90 -10.25
CA ALA A 5 11.49 2.89 -11.11
C ALA A 5 11.99 4.13 -10.34
N THR A 6 12.69 3.95 -9.23
CA THR A 6 13.24 5.06 -8.42
C THR A 6 14.66 5.45 -8.86
N THR A 7 15.11 6.67 -8.60
CA THR A 7 16.51 7.09 -8.85
C THR A 7 17.50 6.50 -7.83
N GLY A 8 16.99 5.92 -6.74
CA GLY A 8 17.79 5.14 -5.79
C GLY A 8 18.26 3.81 -6.36
N ARG A 9 18.91 3.02 -5.53
CA ARG A 9 19.50 1.72 -5.89
C ARG A 9 18.94 0.58 -5.06
N LEU A 10 19.11 -0.63 -5.57
CA LEU A 10 18.87 -1.84 -4.80
C LEU A 10 19.88 -1.92 -3.65
N ARG A 11 19.40 -2.13 -2.43
CA ARG A 11 20.22 -2.33 -1.24
C ARG A 11 20.03 -3.72 -0.67
N GLU A 12 21.08 -4.22 -0.04
CA GLU A 12 21.11 -5.52 0.63
C GLU A 12 20.78 -5.41 2.13
N LYS A 13 21.02 -4.23 2.72
CA LYS A 13 20.82 -3.98 4.14
C LYS A 13 19.94 -2.75 4.34
N LEU A 14 19.04 -2.84 5.32
CA LEU A 14 18.10 -1.78 5.67
C LEU A 14 18.80 -0.46 6.05
N PHE A 15 19.87 -0.55 6.84
CA PHE A 15 20.61 0.63 7.34
C PHE A 15 21.49 1.30 6.29
N ASP A 16 21.72 0.67 5.13
CA ASP A 16 22.45 1.28 4.02
C ASP A 16 21.53 2.07 3.07
N MET A 17 20.21 2.04 3.31
CA MET A 17 19.21 2.65 2.45
C MET A 17 19.10 4.15 2.69
N GLU A 18 19.14 4.91 1.61
CA GLU A 18 18.72 6.31 1.54
C GLU A 18 17.26 6.40 1.06
N ILE A 19 16.61 7.57 1.26
CA ILE A 19 15.26 7.78 0.73
C ILE A 19 15.29 7.66 -0.81
N GLY A 20 14.39 6.84 -1.36
CA GLY A 20 14.35 6.48 -2.77
C GLY A 20 15.05 5.16 -3.11
N ASP A 21 15.91 4.64 -2.23
CA ASP A 21 16.44 3.28 -2.38
C ASP A 21 15.34 2.25 -2.20
N TYR A 22 15.55 1.06 -2.76
CA TYR A 22 14.64 -0.07 -2.63
C TYR A 22 15.38 -1.33 -2.20
N ILE A 23 14.66 -2.25 -1.57
CA ILE A 23 15.19 -3.48 -1.03
C ILE A 23 14.26 -4.64 -1.39
N VAL A 24 14.83 -5.83 -1.57
CA VAL A 24 14.04 -7.06 -1.63
C VAL A 24 13.42 -7.27 -0.25
N TRP A 25 12.10 -7.37 -0.19
CA TRP A 25 11.38 -7.84 0.99
C TRP A 25 10.80 -9.21 0.64
N LYS A 26 11.22 -10.23 1.38
CA LYS A 26 10.78 -11.61 1.16
C LYS A 26 10.19 -12.22 2.41
N TYR A 27 9.39 -13.26 2.21
CA TYR A 27 8.85 -14.11 3.24
C TYR A 27 9.25 -15.55 2.96
N ASP A 28 9.66 -16.26 4.00
CA ASP A 28 9.97 -17.68 3.95
C ASP A 28 9.13 -18.42 4.99
N ASN A 29 8.19 -19.22 4.52
CA ASN A 29 7.28 -19.98 5.38
C ASN A 29 8.00 -21.10 6.15
N THR A 30 9.21 -21.51 5.74
CA THR A 30 9.96 -22.56 6.43
C THR A 30 10.56 -22.09 7.75
N ILE A 31 10.82 -20.79 7.86
CA ILE A 31 11.27 -20.12 9.09
C ILE A 31 10.25 -19.12 9.61
N THR A 32 9.06 -19.08 8.99
CA THR A 32 7.92 -18.19 9.28
C THR A 32 8.36 -16.74 9.49
N GLY A 33 9.14 -16.20 8.55
CA GLY A 33 9.84 -14.94 8.77
C GLY A 33 9.93 -14.05 7.54
N TYR A 34 9.81 -12.75 7.78
CA TYR A 34 10.22 -11.75 6.80
C TYR A 34 11.74 -11.56 6.83
N ILE A 35 12.30 -11.27 5.66
CA ILE A 35 13.73 -11.04 5.47
C ILE A 35 13.91 -9.87 4.50
N PHE A 36 14.87 -9.00 4.78
CA PHE A 36 15.32 -7.97 3.85
C PHE A 36 16.60 -8.40 3.12
N GLY A 37 16.66 -8.06 1.83
CA GLY A 37 17.81 -8.26 0.97
C GLY A 37 18.14 -9.72 0.67
N GLY A 38 19.38 -9.93 0.23
CA GLY A 38 19.95 -11.20 -0.17
C GLY A 38 19.40 -11.75 -1.48
N SER A 39 19.88 -12.94 -1.83
CA SER A 39 19.45 -13.65 -3.02
C SER A 39 17.94 -13.91 -3.03
N THR A 40 17.34 -13.81 -4.21
CA THR A 40 15.97 -14.22 -4.54
C THR A 40 15.91 -15.63 -5.13
N THR A 41 17.05 -16.33 -5.27
CA THR A 41 17.09 -17.72 -5.74
C THR A 41 16.22 -18.59 -4.84
N GLY A 42 15.28 -19.33 -5.45
CA GLY A 42 14.32 -20.18 -4.73
C GLY A 42 13.12 -19.44 -4.14
N TYR A 43 12.97 -18.13 -4.39
CA TYR A 43 11.78 -17.36 -4.05
C TYR A 43 10.98 -17.02 -5.31
N THR A 44 9.66 -17.08 -5.21
CA THR A 44 8.75 -16.64 -6.28
C THR A 44 8.47 -15.15 -6.14
N GLU A 45 8.67 -14.37 -7.20
CA GLU A 45 8.28 -12.96 -7.18
C GLU A 45 6.74 -12.83 -7.19
N ILE A 46 6.18 -12.00 -6.31
CA ILE A 46 4.74 -11.72 -6.27
C ILE A 46 4.33 -10.86 -7.46
N SER A 47 3.21 -11.22 -8.10
CA SER A 47 2.64 -10.46 -9.23
C SER A 47 2.47 -8.97 -8.90
N LEU A 48 2.55 -8.08 -9.89
CA LEU A 48 2.25 -6.65 -9.71
C LEU A 48 0.81 -6.39 -9.20
N THR A 49 -0.09 -7.35 -9.43
CA THR A 49 -1.49 -7.34 -8.94
C THR A 49 -1.66 -8.10 -7.62
N GLY A 50 -0.58 -8.55 -7.00
CA GLY A 50 -0.61 -9.47 -5.86
C GLY A 50 -1.08 -10.87 -6.24
N ASN A 51 -0.96 -11.78 -5.26
CA ASN A 51 -1.45 -13.15 -5.36
C ASN A 51 -2.60 -13.39 -4.38
N PRO A 52 -3.56 -14.29 -4.67
CA PRO A 52 -4.58 -14.70 -3.71
C PRO A 52 -3.94 -15.23 -2.43
N LEU A 53 -4.44 -14.80 -1.27
CA LEU A 53 -3.91 -15.20 0.04
C LEU A 53 -3.84 -16.72 0.19
N ALA A 54 -4.87 -17.44 -0.28
CA ALA A 54 -4.94 -18.90 -0.23
C ALA A 54 -3.97 -19.62 -1.18
N SER A 55 -3.36 -18.88 -2.12
CA SER A 55 -2.45 -19.40 -3.15
C SER A 55 -1.07 -18.76 -3.07
N MET A 56 -0.71 -18.23 -1.89
CA MET A 56 0.62 -17.68 -1.66
C MET A 56 1.70 -18.78 -1.77
N PRO A 57 2.81 -18.53 -2.51
CA PRO A 57 3.94 -19.45 -2.53
C PRO A 57 4.52 -19.64 -1.12
N LEU A 58 5.19 -20.76 -0.86
CA LEU A 58 5.87 -21.00 0.42
C LEU A 58 7.05 -20.04 0.66
N LYS A 59 7.70 -19.59 -0.43
CA LYS A 59 8.80 -18.63 -0.41
C LYS A 59 8.52 -17.59 -1.50
N TYR A 60 8.37 -16.34 -1.10
CA TYR A 60 8.05 -15.27 -2.05
C TYR A 60 8.72 -13.95 -1.72
N TYR A 61 8.81 -13.06 -2.71
CA TYR A 61 9.39 -11.73 -2.53
C TYR A 61 8.70 -10.65 -3.37
N TRP A 62 8.91 -9.41 -2.96
CA TRP A 62 8.55 -8.17 -3.64
C TRP A 62 9.61 -7.11 -3.33
N TYR A 63 9.40 -5.87 -3.76
CA TYR A 63 10.30 -4.77 -3.44
C TYR A 63 9.66 -3.78 -2.48
N ALA A 64 10.46 -3.19 -1.61
CA ALA A 64 10.04 -2.12 -0.72
C ALA A 64 10.89 -0.88 -0.94
N VAL A 65 10.27 0.29 -1.05
CA VAL A 65 10.95 1.56 -1.26
C VAL A 65 11.05 2.29 0.07
N LYS A 66 12.21 2.85 0.39
CA LYS A 66 12.40 3.73 1.55
C LYS A 66 11.88 5.12 1.20
N VAL A 67 10.83 5.53 1.90
CA VAL A 67 10.14 6.80 1.64
C VAL A 67 10.40 7.84 2.72
N ASN A 68 10.81 7.40 3.91
CA ASN A 68 11.18 8.25 5.03
C ASN A 68 12.11 7.49 5.98
N LYS A 69 12.71 8.21 6.93
CA LYS A 69 13.40 7.59 8.06
C LYS A 69 12.44 6.68 8.81
N GLY A 70 12.83 5.42 8.97
CA GLY A 70 12.05 4.41 9.68
C GLY A 70 10.86 3.88 8.90
N LEU A 71 10.76 4.11 7.58
CA LEU A 71 9.57 3.74 6.82
C LEU A 71 9.89 3.15 5.43
N LEU A 72 9.50 1.90 5.24
CA LEU A 72 9.47 1.21 3.95
C LEU A 72 8.03 0.93 3.53
N ILE A 73 7.73 1.12 2.24
CA ILE A 73 6.43 0.78 1.66
C ILE A 73 6.64 -0.24 0.54
N ALA A 74 5.82 -1.29 0.51
CA ALA A 74 5.81 -2.24 -0.60
C ALA A 74 5.44 -1.55 -1.92
N ASP A 75 6.17 -1.91 -2.98
CA ASP A 75 6.02 -1.39 -4.33
C ASP A 75 4.78 -1.92 -5.07
N ARG A 76 3.99 -2.79 -4.42
CA ARG A 76 2.77 -3.41 -4.98
C ARG A 76 1.87 -3.92 -3.86
N VAL A 77 0.64 -4.31 -4.22
CA VAL A 77 -0.17 -5.18 -3.37
C VAL A 77 0.47 -6.56 -3.35
N VAL A 78 0.69 -7.11 -2.16
CA VAL A 78 1.35 -8.41 -1.97
C VAL A 78 0.31 -9.52 -2.03
N SER A 79 -0.70 -9.48 -1.15
CA SER A 79 -1.83 -10.44 -1.19
C SER A 79 -3.11 -9.74 -1.60
N ASN A 80 -3.87 -10.32 -2.53
CA ASN A 80 -5.27 -9.96 -2.78
C ASN A 80 -6.19 -11.03 -2.18
N THR A 81 -7.51 -10.86 -2.28
CA THR A 81 -8.55 -11.71 -1.63
C THR A 81 -8.48 -11.74 -0.10
N THR A 82 -7.55 -11.00 0.51
CA THR A 82 -7.49 -10.79 1.95
C THR A 82 -8.56 -9.78 2.34
N THR A 83 -9.34 -10.06 3.38
CA THR A 83 -10.30 -9.11 3.95
C THR A 83 -9.64 -8.18 4.96
N TRP A 84 -10.19 -6.98 5.15
CA TRP A 84 -9.72 -6.08 6.21
C TRP A 84 -9.88 -6.73 7.59
N ASP A 85 -10.97 -7.45 7.83
CA ASP A 85 -11.21 -8.16 9.10
C ASP A 85 -10.14 -9.21 9.39
N TRP A 86 -9.68 -9.94 8.36
CA TRP A 86 -8.58 -10.89 8.50
C TRP A 86 -7.26 -10.18 8.83
N LEU A 87 -6.95 -9.07 8.14
CA LEU A 87 -5.76 -8.27 8.44
C LEU A 87 -5.81 -7.76 9.88
N ASN A 88 -6.96 -7.26 10.31
CA ASN A 88 -7.13 -6.69 11.65
C ASN A 88 -6.95 -7.77 12.73
N SER A 89 -7.56 -8.94 12.53
CA SER A 89 -7.44 -10.09 13.44
C SER A 89 -6.00 -10.59 13.56
N ASN A 90 -5.23 -10.48 12.48
CA ASN A 90 -3.79 -10.81 12.44
C ASN A 90 -2.89 -9.59 12.74
N LYS A 91 -3.46 -8.49 13.22
CA LYS A 91 -2.77 -7.24 13.62
C LYS A 91 -2.06 -6.49 12.48
N PHE A 92 -2.28 -6.85 11.22
CA PHE A 92 -1.69 -6.18 10.07
C PHE A 92 -2.35 -4.85 9.69
N VAL A 93 -3.45 -4.45 10.34
CA VAL A 93 -4.07 -3.12 10.13
C VAL A 93 -3.26 -2.04 10.83
N GLU A 94 -3.17 -2.10 12.16
CA GLU A 94 -2.49 -1.07 12.97
C GLU A 94 -1.01 -1.36 13.21
N GLY A 95 -0.60 -2.63 13.24
CA GLY A 95 0.78 -2.99 13.58
C GLY A 95 0.93 -4.41 14.07
N SER A 96 1.57 -5.26 13.26
CA SER A 96 2.02 -6.58 13.66
C SER A 96 3.51 -6.51 13.98
N PRO A 97 3.94 -6.66 15.25
CA PRO A 97 5.35 -6.57 15.63
C PRO A 97 6.20 -7.63 14.93
N HIS A 98 7.29 -7.22 14.31
CA HIS A 98 8.23 -8.13 13.63
C HIS A 98 9.67 -7.69 13.87
N ILE A 99 10.57 -8.66 13.89
CA ILE A 99 12.01 -8.44 13.76
C ILE A 99 12.39 -8.91 12.36
N ILE A 100 12.78 -7.99 11.49
CA ILE A 100 13.14 -8.28 10.10
C ILE A 100 14.62 -8.00 9.93
N SER A 101 15.40 -9.03 9.61
CA SER A 101 16.86 -8.95 9.48
C SER A 101 17.53 -8.23 10.67
N GLY A 102 17.11 -8.57 11.90
CA GLY A 102 17.63 -8.00 13.14
C GLY A 102 17.06 -6.63 13.54
N THR A 103 16.16 -6.05 12.75
CA THR A 103 15.54 -4.75 13.03
C THR A 103 14.13 -4.92 13.57
N SER A 104 13.88 -4.41 14.78
CA SER A 104 12.53 -4.38 15.38
C SER A 104 11.67 -3.29 14.76
N GLY A 105 10.44 -3.64 14.39
CA GLY A 105 9.45 -2.70 13.86
C GLY A 105 8.05 -3.33 13.83
N VAL A 106 7.16 -2.71 13.06
CA VAL A 106 5.79 -3.18 12.83
C VAL A 106 5.49 -3.27 11.36
N VAL A 107 4.80 -4.34 10.96
CA VAL A 107 4.27 -4.53 9.61
C VAL A 107 2.77 -4.19 9.63
N ARG A 108 2.33 -3.25 8.80
CA ARG A 108 0.96 -2.72 8.84
C ARG A 108 0.43 -2.20 7.51
N CYS A 109 -0.85 -1.84 7.46
CA CYS A 109 -1.44 -1.10 6.34
C CYS A 109 -0.96 0.36 6.33
N PRO A 110 -0.95 1.02 5.15
CA PRO A 110 -0.88 2.48 5.06
C PRO A 110 -2.13 3.13 5.68
N SER A 111 -1.96 4.36 6.17
CA SER A 111 -3.07 5.30 6.23
C SER A 111 -3.40 5.85 4.84
N GLY A 112 -4.68 5.87 4.50
CA GLY A 112 -5.21 6.51 3.30
C GLY A 112 -6.33 7.50 3.59
N GLY A 113 -6.61 7.80 4.86
CA GLY A 113 -7.61 8.79 5.23
C GLY A 113 -9.05 8.26 5.24
N VAL A 114 -9.94 9.07 5.77
CA VAL A 114 -11.32 8.70 6.13
C VAL A 114 -12.37 9.30 5.21
N ALA A 115 -12.00 10.26 4.37
CA ALA A 115 -12.88 10.93 3.41
C ALA A 115 -12.08 11.60 2.29
N TYR A 116 -12.73 12.11 1.25
CA TYR A 116 -12.09 13.06 0.33
C TYR A 116 -11.71 14.36 1.06
N ALA A 117 -10.71 15.06 0.54
CA ALA A 117 -10.36 16.40 0.96
C ALA A 117 -10.87 17.45 -0.05
N ASP A 118 -11.25 18.63 0.45
CA ASP A 118 -11.45 19.83 -0.36
C ASP A 118 -10.15 20.64 -0.53
N ALA A 119 -10.22 21.77 -1.22
CA ALA A 119 -9.05 22.63 -1.46
C ALA A 119 -8.46 23.26 -0.20
N SER A 120 -9.24 23.34 0.89
CA SER A 120 -8.80 23.83 2.20
C SER A 120 -8.30 22.69 3.10
N GLY A 121 -8.29 21.45 2.61
CA GLY A 121 -7.90 20.28 3.38
C GLY A 121 -8.97 19.80 4.37
N ASN A 122 -10.22 20.24 4.24
CA ASN A 122 -11.33 19.74 5.05
C ASN A 122 -11.94 18.48 4.43
N LYS A 123 -12.56 17.65 5.27
CA LYS A 123 -13.32 16.48 4.82
C LYS A 123 -14.51 16.88 3.93
N THR A 124 -14.71 16.14 2.86
CA THR A 124 -15.86 16.24 1.97
C THR A 124 -16.27 14.86 1.46
N PHE A 125 -17.53 14.72 1.04
CA PHE A 125 -18.04 13.50 0.43
C PHE A 125 -17.87 13.48 -1.09
N GLU A 126 -17.50 14.61 -1.69
CA GLU A 126 -17.33 14.74 -3.14
C GLU A 126 -15.86 14.73 -3.52
N ASN A 127 -15.49 13.94 -4.52
CA ASN A 127 -14.13 13.96 -5.02
C ASN A 127 -13.82 15.31 -5.68
N LYS A 128 -12.99 16.13 -5.02
CA LYS A 128 -12.49 17.42 -5.55
C LYS A 128 -11.11 17.31 -6.20
N ASN A 129 -10.58 16.09 -6.38
CA ASN A 129 -9.23 15.81 -6.86
C ASN A 129 -8.14 16.48 -6.00
N LYS A 130 -8.33 16.49 -4.67
CA LYS A 130 -7.39 17.06 -3.69
C LYS A 130 -6.83 16.03 -2.69
N GLY A 131 -6.96 14.74 -3.01
CA GLY A 131 -6.57 13.66 -2.10
C GLY A 131 -7.62 13.43 -1.01
N CYS A 132 -7.18 12.89 0.13
CA CYS A 132 -8.03 12.45 1.23
C CYS A 132 -7.73 13.18 2.53
N PHE A 133 -8.75 13.30 3.38
CA PHE A 133 -8.64 13.83 4.74
C PHE A 133 -8.29 12.69 5.73
N PRO A 134 -7.36 12.90 6.68
CA PRO A 134 -6.50 14.08 6.81
C PRO A 134 -5.40 14.09 5.73
N SER A 135 -4.98 15.28 5.32
CA SER A 135 -4.03 15.48 4.20
C SER A 135 -2.62 14.94 4.45
N ASN A 136 -2.28 14.62 5.71
CA ASN A 136 -1.01 14.01 6.10
C ASN A 136 -1.02 12.48 6.09
N ASN A 137 -2.07 11.83 5.54
CA ASN A 137 -2.13 10.39 5.38
C ASN A 137 -0.95 9.87 4.51
N GLU A 138 -0.49 8.66 4.81
CA GLU A 138 0.72 8.09 4.21
C GLU A 138 0.57 7.80 2.73
N TRP A 139 -0.63 7.42 2.28
CA TRP A 139 -0.90 7.19 0.86
C TRP A 139 -0.68 8.47 0.06
N ASP A 140 -1.31 9.58 0.46
CA ASP A 140 -1.12 10.84 -0.25
C ASP A 140 0.30 11.35 -0.11
N LYS A 141 0.90 11.26 1.08
CA LYS A 141 2.23 11.79 1.34
C LYS A 141 3.35 11.04 0.62
N TYR A 142 3.31 9.71 0.59
CA TYR A 142 4.44 8.88 0.15
C TYR A 142 4.18 8.11 -1.15
N ILE A 143 2.92 7.86 -1.51
CA ILE A 143 2.58 7.12 -2.74
C ILE A 143 2.13 8.10 -3.83
N ASN A 144 1.07 8.89 -3.62
CA ASN A 144 0.55 9.81 -4.65
C ASN A 144 1.46 11.02 -4.88
N ASN A 145 2.07 11.55 -3.82
CA ASN A 145 2.99 12.69 -3.89
C ASN A 145 4.46 12.25 -3.71
N PHE A 146 4.79 11.04 -4.17
CA PHE A 146 6.18 10.59 -4.18
C PHE A 146 7.05 11.59 -4.96
N PRO A 147 8.22 12.04 -4.42
CA PRO A 147 8.98 13.12 -5.02
C PRO A 147 9.39 12.81 -6.46
N VAL A 148 9.04 13.69 -7.41
CA VAL A 148 9.32 13.49 -8.84
C VAL A 148 10.81 13.31 -9.12
N GLY A 149 11.69 14.00 -8.37
CA GLY A 149 13.14 13.85 -8.47
C GLY A 149 13.67 12.48 -8.02
N LEU A 150 12.85 11.67 -7.35
CA LEU A 150 13.16 10.29 -6.96
C LEU A 150 12.61 9.26 -7.95
N ILE A 151 11.96 9.68 -9.04
CA ILE A 151 11.46 8.82 -10.11
C ILE A 151 12.46 8.86 -11.27
N LYS A 152 12.80 7.71 -11.86
CA LYS A 152 13.70 7.66 -13.03
C LYS A 152 13.13 8.49 -14.18
N LYS A 153 14.02 9.09 -14.98
CA LYS A 153 13.64 9.82 -16.19
C LYS A 153 12.75 8.94 -17.10
N GLU A 154 11.73 9.55 -17.70
CA GLU A 154 10.75 8.88 -18.60
C GLU A 154 9.91 7.78 -17.92
N LYS A 155 9.91 7.73 -16.58
CA LYS A 155 9.05 6.85 -15.78
C LYS A 155 7.98 7.65 -15.04
N THR A 156 6.92 6.96 -14.70
CA THR A 156 5.78 7.50 -13.96
C THR A 156 5.79 6.99 -12.52
N ILE A 157 4.98 7.62 -11.68
CA ILE A 157 4.78 7.18 -10.29
C ILE A 157 4.22 5.75 -10.20
N ASN A 158 3.44 5.30 -11.19
CA ASN A 158 2.94 3.93 -11.24
C ASN A 158 4.05 2.91 -11.55
N ASP A 159 5.13 3.31 -12.22
CA ASP A 159 6.31 2.45 -12.42
C ASP A 159 7.12 2.26 -11.11
N VAL A 160 6.84 3.05 -10.07
CA VAL A 160 7.40 2.86 -8.72
C VAL A 160 6.49 1.98 -7.86
N TRP A 161 5.19 2.27 -7.88
CA TRP A 161 4.25 1.76 -6.87
C TRP A 161 3.25 0.73 -7.35
N ASN A 162 3.14 0.51 -8.66
CA ASN A 162 2.20 -0.43 -9.28
C ASN A 162 0.78 -0.31 -8.68
N TYR A 163 0.37 0.89 -8.25
CA TYR A 163 -0.90 1.09 -7.57
C TYR A 163 -2.05 1.17 -8.57
N ASP A 164 -1.74 1.40 -9.85
CA ASP A 164 -2.69 1.50 -10.94
C ASP A 164 -2.54 0.31 -11.89
N ARG A 165 -2.85 -0.87 -11.34
CA ARG A 165 -2.80 -2.17 -12.02
C ARG A 165 -4.06 -3.01 -11.78
N GLY A 166 -5.15 -2.37 -11.33
CA GLY A 166 -6.43 -3.04 -11.11
C GLY A 166 -6.64 -3.60 -9.72
N VAL A 167 -5.71 -3.32 -8.81
CA VAL A 167 -5.78 -3.80 -7.44
C VAL A 167 -5.57 -2.64 -6.48
N GLN A 168 -6.57 -2.40 -5.65
CA GLN A 168 -6.56 -1.40 -4.61
C GLN A 168 -5.92 -1.97 -3.34
N SER A 169 -5.47 -1.08 -2.46
CA SER A 169 -4.88 -1.45 -1.19
C SER A 169 -5.84 -1.12 -0.05
N TRP A 170 -6.03 -2.07 0.85
CA TRP A 170 -6.60 -1.80 2.17
C TRP A 170 -5.76 -0.77 2.90
N THR A 171 -6.45 0.13 3.60
CA THR A 171 -5.83 1.09 4.51
C THR A 171 -6.26 0.77 5.94
N LYS A 172 -5.64 1.42 6.92
CA LYS A 172 -6.06 1.28 8.32
C LYS A 172 -7.36 2.03 8.65
N ASP A 173 -7.80 2.91 7.76
CA ASP A 173 -8.85 3.88 8.05
C ASP A 173 -10.27 3.30 7.92
N THR A 174 -11.12 3.72 8.86
CA THR A 174 -12.58 3.60 8.73
C THR A 174 -13.11 4.87 8.10
N SER A 175 -13.83 4.74 6.98
CA SER A 175 -14.43 5.88 6.29
C SER A 175 -15.48 6.57 7.15
N ILE A 176 -15.64 7.89 7.03
CA ILE A 176 -16.74 8.60 7.70
C ILE A 176 -18.09 8.17 7.11
N ASN A 177 -19.12 8.11 7.94
CA ASN A 177 -20.47 7.74 7.51
C ASN A 177 -21.03 8.77 6.52
N GLY A 178 -21.60 8.32 5.41
CA GLY A 178 -22.21 9.20 4.42
C GLY A 178 -22.37 8.56 3.05
N ILE A 179 -22.69 9.41 2.07
CA ILE A 179 -22.80 9.02 0.66
C ILE A 179 -21.71 9.75 -0.10
N TYR A 180 -20.74 8.99 -0.59
CA TYR A 180 -19.64 9.55 -1.34
C TYR A 180 -20.05 9.76 -2.78
N THR A 181 -19.54 10.81 -3.39
CA THR A 181 -19.73 11.12 -4.81
C THR A 181 -18.37 11.12 -5.48
N SER A 182 -18.26 10.24 -6.46
CA SER A 182 -17.12 10.00 -7.33
C SER A 182 -16.80 11.23 -8.20
N SER A 183 -15.64 11.24 -8.88
CA SER A 183 -15.31 12.36 -9.80
C SER A 183 -16.25 12.46 -11.01
N THR A 184 -16.92 11.35 -11.34
CA THR A 184 -17.89 11.24 -12.44
C THR A 184 -19.33 11.42 -11.98
N GLY A 185 -19.56 11.76 -10.70
CA GLY A 185 -20.90 11.96 -10.12
C GLY A 185 -21.59 10.68 -9.64
N THR A 186 -20.93 9.52 -9.70
CA THR A 186 -21.49 8.27 -9.17
C THR A 186 -21.54 8.31 -7.65
N LYS A 187 -22.66 7.89 -7.08
CA LYS A 187 -22.84 7.85 -5.63
C LYS A 187 -22.57 6.46 -5.08
N SER A 188 -21.87 6.37 -3.95
CA SER A 188 -21.73 5.12 -3.22
C SER A 188 -23.06 4.71 -2.61
N ALA A 189 -23.19 3.45 -2.19
CA ALA A 189 -24.19 3.08 -1.20
C ALA A 189 -23.95 3.87 0.11
N GLN A 190 -24.94 3.87 1.01
CA GLN A 190 -24.79 4.49 2.32
C GLN A 190 -23.66 3.80 3.10
N VAL A 191 -22.57 4.53 3.30
CA VAL A 191 -21.38 4.09 4.01
C VAL A 191 -21.62 4.24 5.51
N ASN A 192 -21.24 3.22 6.27
CA ASN A 192 -21.33 3.17 7.73
C ASN A 192 -20.04 2.59 8.34
N SER A 193 -20.04 2.33 9.65
CA SER A 193 -18.86 1.87 10.40
C SER A 193 -18.33 0.48 10.01
N THR A 194 -19.03 -0.30 9.18
CA THR A 194 -18.51 -1.58 8.65
C THR A 194 -17.67 -1.42 7.39
N TYR A 195 -17.56 -0.19 6.85
CA TYR A 195 -16.80 0.09 5.65
C TYR A 195 -15.39 0.62 5.96
N ARG A 196 -14.46 0.39 5.04
CA ARG A 196 -13.05 0.76 5.16
C ARG A 196 -12.59 1.45 3.90
N THR A 197 -11.66 2.38 4.07
CA THR A 197 -11.05 3.08 2.94
C THR A 197 -10.09 2.15 2.21
N ILE A 198 -10.15 2.18 0.88
CA ILE A 198 -9.20 1.54 -0.03
C ILE A 198 -8.62 2.59 -0.97
N ARG A 199 -7.39 2.39 -1.44
CA ARG A 199 -6.67 3.38 -2.27
C ARG A 199 -5.99 2.72 -3.48
N GLY A 200 -5.75 3.50 -4.53
CA GLY A 200 -5.20 3.04 -5.81
C GLY A 200 -6.27 2.60 -6.81
N GLY A 201 -5.86 1.93 -7.89
CA GLY A 201 -6.74 1.46 -8.97
C GLY A 201 -7.22 2.53 -9.96
N ASP A 202 -6.47 3.62 -10.10
CA ASP A 202 -6.91 4.88 -10.74
C ASP A 202 -7.44 4.73 -12.18
N SER A 203 -6.91 3.82 -12.99
CA SER A 203 -7.29 3.58 -14.39
C SER A 203 -8.39 2.54 -14.59
N LEU A 204 -8.49 1.52 -13.74
CA LEU A 204 -9.39 0.38 -13.97
C LEU A 204 -10.81 0.60 -13.43
N PHE A 205 -10.99 1.46 -12.42
CA PHE A 205 -12.32 1.89 -11.96
C PHE A 205 -12.82 3.15 -12.69
N SER A 206 -12.36 3.34 -13.93
CA SER A 206 -12.81 4.35 -14.91
C SER A 206 -12.94 5.79 -14.40
N GLY A 207 -12.04 6.21 -13.50
CA GLY A 207 -12.08 7.54 -12.90
C GLY A 207 -13.25 7.78 -11.93
N VAL A 208 -14.15 6.80 -11.76
CA VAL A 208 -15.26 6.87 -10.80
C VAL A 208 -14.66 6.87 -9.40
N TRP A 209 -14.08 5.74 -8.98
CA TRP A 209 -13.50 5.57 -7.64
C TRP A 209 -11.96 5.49 -7.67
N GLY A 210 -11.34 6.01 -8.72
CA GLY A 210 -9.88 6.09 -8.82
C GLY A 210 -9.29 6.91 -7.66
N GLY A 211 -8.22 6.41 -7.06
CA GLY A 211 -7.48 7.06 -5.99
C GLY A 211 -8.07 6.90 -4.59
N PHE A 212 -9.39 6.78 -4.43
CA PHE A 212 -10.09 6.53 -3.17
C PHE A 212 -11.38 5.75 -3.43
N GLY A 213 -11.49 4.60 -2.76
CA GLY A 213 -12.67 3.76 -2.75
C GLY A 213 -13.04 3.35 -1.34
N ILE A 214 -14.16 2.63 -1.24
CA ILE A 214 -14.71 2.19 0.05
C ILE A 214 -15.30 0.80 -0.13
N TYR A 215 -14.90 -0.16 0.71
CA TYR A 215 -15.46 -1.51 0.74
C TYR A 215 -15.90 -1.93 2.15
N PRO A 216 -16.91 -2.83 2.27
CA PRO A 216 -17.18 -3.53 3.52
C PRO A 216 -15.92 -4.26 4.02
N SER A 217 -15.66 -4.23 5.33
CA SER A 217 -14.44 -4.78 5.93
C SER A 217 -14.24 -6.29 5.71
N ASN A 218 -15.33 -7.01 5.47
CA ASN A 218 -15.35 -8.44 5.18
C ASN A 218 -15.19 -8.78 3.69
N THR A 219 -15.02 -7.78 2.81
CA THR A 219 -14.92 -8.01 1.36
C THR A 219 -13.64 -8.75 1.02
N SER A 220 -13.78 -9.86 0.28
CA SER A 220 -12.69 -10.59 -0.34
C SER A 220 -12.81 -10.42 -1.85
N SER A 221 -11.84 -9.75 -2.47
CA SER A 221 -11.83 -9.51 -3.92
C SER A 221 -10.41 -9.64 -4.45
N VAL A 222 -10.27 -10.05 -5.71
CA VAL A 222 -9.00 -10.02 -6.44
C VAL A 222 -8.55 -8.57 -6.74
N ASP A 223 -9.49 -7.62 -6.72
CA ASP A 223 -9.25 -6.21 -7.02
C ASP A 223 -8.87 -5.39 -5.78
N CYS A 224 -8.76 -6.01 -4.60
CA CYS A 224 -8.33 -5.34 -3.38
C CYS A 224 -7.47 -6.26 -2.51
N GLY A 225 -6.43 -5.69 -1.89
CA GLY A 225 -5.48 -6.48 -1.13
C GLY A 225 -4.63 -5.70 -0.16
N TYR A 226 -3.65 -6.40 0.39
CA TYR A 226 -2.73 -5.91 1.39
C TYR A 226 -1.44 -5.38 0.75
N ARG A 227 -1.15 -4.10 0.97
CA ARG A 227 0.14 -3.46 0.68
C ARG A 227 0.86 -3.22 2.00
N PRO A 228 1.87 -4.02 2.36
CA PRO A 228 2.55 -3.87 3.64
C PRO A 228 3.45 -2.63 3.67
N ILE A 229 3.46 -1.99 4.83
CA ILE A 229 4.47 -1.01 5.27
C ILE A 229 5.27 -1.65 6.40
N PHE A 230 6.58 -1.41 6.43
CA PHE A 230 7.41 -1.66 7.61
C PHE A 230 7.81 -0.34 8.25
N GLU A 231 7.35 -0.11 9.47
CA GLU A 231 7.70 1.03 10.29
C GLU A 231 8.66 0.58 11.40
N TYR A 232 9.80 1.26 11.52
CA TYR A 232 10.86 0.91 12.46
C TYR A 232 11.55 2.17 12.98
N ARG A 233 12.32 2.02 14.05
CA ARG A 233 13.14 3.11 14.58
C ARG A 233 14.52 3.05 13.97
N GLU A 234 14.87 4.08 13.20
CA GLU A 234 16.27 4.36 12.86
C GLU A 234 16.92 5.04 14.08
N VAL A 235 18.06 4.49 14.51
CA VAL A 235 18.92 5.05 15.58
C VAL A 235 20.07 5.82 14.98
#